data_AF-A0A8F2P3J4-F1
#
_entry.id   AF-A0A8F2P3J4-F1
#
_cell.length_a   1.000
_cell.length_b   1.000
_cell.length_c   1.000
_cell.angle_alpha   90.00
_cell.angle_beta   90.00
_cell.angle_gamma   90.00
#
_symmetry.space_group_name_H-M   'P 1'
#
loop_
_entity.id
_entity.type
_entity.pdbx_description
1 polymer ?
#
loop_
_entity_poly.entity_id
_entity_poly.type
_entity_poly.pdbx_seq_one_letter_code
_entity_poly.pdbx_strand_id
1 'polypeptide(L)'
;WKRGHSTKLSLIKPIMALVTASLQRSIYGGNLSLIDTVRPEMLELMDTYWYQFPPMNPLWHGILGFVVTVLAILSLTGNGMVVFIFCSTKSLRTPSNMFVVNLAISDFLMLFCMAPAMVINCYNQTWSFGPLFCQIYGMFGSLFGSVSIWTMTFIALDRYNVIVNGLNAKPLTIKSALFCLFLVWAMSVGWTIAPVFGWNRYVPEGNMAVCGTDYLSKDWLSRSYIVLYSIFVYLMPLFIIIYSYWYIVKAVATHEKSMREQAKKMNVASLRSS
;
A
#
# COMPACT_ATOMS: atom_id res chain seq x y z
N TRP A 1 24.63 -13.82 -28.69
CA TRP A 1 24.87 -13.22 -27.35
C TRP A 1 23.61 -13.22 -26.45
N LYS A 2 22.75 -14.25 -26.51
CA LYS A 2 21.46 -14.28 -25.76
C LYS A 2 20.99 -15.68 -25.33
N ARG A 3 21.90 -16.66 -25.18
CA ARG A 3 21.57 -18.03 -24.72
C ARG A 3 22.42 -18.57 -23.56
N GLY A 4 23.39 -17.81 -23.03
CA GLY A 4 24.32 -18.27 -21.98
C GLY A 4 24.07 -17.74 -20.56
N HIS A 5 23.11 -16.83 -20.35
CA HIS A 5 22.86 -16.21 -19.03
C HIS A 5 21.68 -16.82 -18.25
N SER A 6 20.78 -17.56 -18.89
CA SER A 6 19.63 -18.17 -18.21
C SER A 6 20.00 -19.37 -17.34
N THR A 7 21.07 -20.10 -17.69
CA THR A 7 21.48 -21.34 -17.01
C THR A 7 22.27 -21.10 -15.72
N LYS A 8 22.91 -19.93 -15.56
CA LYS A 8 23.61 -19.57 -14.31
C LYS A 8 22.63 -19.21 -13.19
N LEU A 9 21.53 -18.53 -13.49
CA LEU A 9 20.52 -18.17 -12.48
C LEU A 9 19.74 -19.39 -11.93
N SER A 10 19.53 -20.43 -12.73
CA SER A 10 18.82 -21.65 -12.31
C SER A 10 19.64 -22.55 -11.39
N LEU A 11 20.98 -22.48 -11.46
CA LEU A 11 21.91 -23.17 -10.56
C LEU A 11 22.23 -22.36 -9.29
N ILE A 12 22.21 -21.02 -9.37
CA ILE A 12 22.48 -20.15 -8.21
C ILE A 12 21.35 -20.23 -7.18
N LYS A 13 20.08 -20.30 -7.59
CA LYS A 13 18.94 -20.41 -6.64
C LYS A 13 19.03 -21.60 -5.67
N PRO A 14 19.22 -22.85 -6.14
CA PRO A 14 19.34 -24.00 -5.23
C PRO A 14 20.64 -23.96 -4.41
N ILE A 15 21.75 -23.47 -4.96
CA ILE A 15 23.02 -23.33 -4.21
C ILE A 15 22.89 -22.26 -3.13
N MET A 16 22.30 -21.11 -3.43
CA MET A 16 22.09 -20.04 -2.45
C MET A 16 21.09 -20.47 -1.37
N ALA A 17 20.05 -21.24 -1.72
CA ALA A 17 19.13 -21.87 -0.78
C ALA A 17 19.81 -22.94 0.10
N LEU A 18 20.72 -23.75 -0.46
CA LEU A 18 21.52 -24.73 0.27
C LEU A 18 22.54 -24.07 1.20
N VAL A 19 23.17 -22.97 0.76
CA VAL A 19 24.12 -22.19 1.56
C VAL A 19 23.40 -21.43 2.69
N THR A 20 22.21 -20.88 2.43
CA THR A 20 21.38 -20.29 3.50
C THR A 20 20.87 -21.37 4.46
N ALA A 21 20.42 -22.53 3.98
CA ALA A 21 20.01 -23.64 4.83
C ALA A 21 21.17 -24.22 5.67
N SER A 22 22.39 -24.30 5.12
CA SER A 22 23.57 -24.76 5.86
C SER A 22 24.07 -23.74 6.87
N LEU A 23 24.06 -22.44 6.54
CA LEU A 23 24.33 -21.37 7.49
C LEU A 23 23.27 -21.34 8.61
N GLN A 24 22.00 -21.58 8.29
CA GLN A 24 20.92 -21.61 9.28
C GLN A 24 21.04 -22.82 10.22
N ARG A 25 21.41 -24.00 9.70
CA ARG A 25 21.76 -25.18 10.51
C ARG A 25 22.96 -24.95 11.42
N SER A 26 23.93 -24.14 10.97
CA SER A 26 25.12 -23.79 11.75
C SER A 26 24.81 -22.80 12.88
N ILE A 27 23.90 -21.84 12.64
CA ILE A 27 23.56 -20.77 13.60
C ILE A 27 22.54 -21.22 14.65
N TYR A 28 21.53 -22.01 14.28
CA TYR A 28 20.41 -22.36 15.17
C TYR A 28 20.38 -23.82 15.65
N GLY A 29 21.30 -24.66 15.18
CA GLY A 29 21.23 -26.11 15.42
C GLY A 29 20.12 -26.75 14.59
N GLY A 30 20.35 -27.97 14.10
CA GLY A 30 19.58 -28.56 12.99
C GLY A 30 18.08 -28.83 13.18
N ASN A 31 17.47 -28.46 14.30
CA ASN A 31 16.09 -28.81 14.66
C ASN A 31 15.20 -27.62 15.09
N LEU A 32 15.66 -26.36 15.00
CA LEU A 32 14.83 -25.21 15.41
C LEU A 32 13.80 -24.86 14.32
N SER A 33 12.52 -24.86 14.69
CA SER A 33 11.42 -24.35 13.87
C SER A 33 11.23 -22.85 14.09
N LEU A 34 10.59 -22.17 13.15
CA LEU A 34 10.23 -20.75 13.26
C LEU A 34 9.38 -20.46 14.51
N ILE A 35 8.57 -21.42 14.94
CA ILE A 35 7.68 -21.25 16.09
C ILE A 35 8.45 -21.29 17.41
N ASP A 36 9.60 -21.96 17.47
CA ASP A 36 10.44 -22.02 18.67
C ASP A 36 11.06 -20.66 19.03
N THR A 37 11.07 -19.70 18.10
CA THR A 37 11.50 -18.31 18.35
C THR A 37 10.34 -17.38 18.71
N VAL A 38 9.10 -17.85 18.61
CA VAL A 38 7.88 -17.09 18.93
C VAL A 38 7.64 -17.16 20.43
N ARG A 39 7.23 -16.03 21.02
CA ARG A 39 6.91 -16.00 22.45
C ARG A 39 5.63 -16.79 22.77
N PRO A 40 5.53 -17.39 23.98
CA PRO A 40 4.40 -18.23 24.36
C PRO A 40 3.03 -17.56 24.19
N GLU A 41 2.91 -16.28 24.52
CA GLU A 41 1.66 -15.52 24.42
C GLU A 41 1.17 -15.30 22.98
N MET A 42 2.04 -15.49 21.98
CA MET A 42 1.69 -15.34 20.56
C MET A 42 1.36 -16.67 19.88
N LEU A 43 1.65 -17.80 20.52
CA LEU A 43 1.49 -19.13 19.92
C LEU A 43 0.05 -19.45 19.51
N GLU A 44 -0.94 -18.96 20.26
CA GLU A 44 -2.36 -19.18 19.96
C GLU A 44 -2.81 -18.50 18.66
N LEU A 45 -2.10 -17.48 18.21
CA LEU A 45 -2.40 -16.77 16.95
C LEU A 45 -1.72 -17.42 15.73
N MET A 46 -0.80 -18.36 15.95
CA MET A 46 0.01 -18.95 14.89
C MET A 46 -0.73 -20.09 14.18
N ASP A 47 -0.81 -19.99 12.85
CA ASP A 47 -1.33 -21.09 12.04
C ASP A 47 -0.33 -22.26 11.95
N THR A 48 -0.85 -23.49 11.87
CA THR A 48 -0.05 -24.72 11.76
C THR A 48 0.86 -24.74 10.54
N TYR A 49 0.51 -23.99 9.48
CA TYR A 49 1.33 -23.80 8.28
C TYR A 49 2.73 -23.24 8.58
N TRP A 50 2.90 -22.42 9.62
CA TRP A 50 4.20 -21.79 9.91
C TRP A 50 5.22 -22.73 10.56
N TYR A 51 4.78 -23.87 11.11
CA TYR A 51 5.64 -24.86 11.78
C TYR A 51 6.61 -25.57 10.83
N GLN A 52 6.31 -25.60 9.53
CA GLN A 52 7.14 -26.28 8.53
C GLN A 52 8.38 -25.46 8.11
N PHE A 53 8.49 -24.19 8.54
CA PHE A 53 9.57 -23.30 8.13
C PHE A 53 10.62 -23.15 9.24
N PRO A 54 11.92 -23.09 8.88
CA PRO A 54 12.97 -22.71 9.82
C PRO A 54 12.93 -21.20 10.12
N PRO A 55 13.50 -20.74 11.25
CA PRO A 55 13.57 -19.32 11.59
C PRO A 55 14.37 -18.55 10.55
N MET A 56 13.98 -17.31 10.24
CA MET A 56 14.66 -16.50 9.23
C MET A 56 16.07 -16.08 9.71
N ASN A 57 17.04 -16.03 8.78
CA ASN A 57 18.40 -15.62 9.11
C ASN A 57 18.42 -14.20 9.73
N PRO A 58 19.16 -13.96 10.85
CA PRO A 58 19.28 -12.66 11.50
C PRO A 58 19.69 -11.52 10.56
N LEU A 59 20.48 -11.82 9.53
CA LEU A 59 20.87 -10.83 8.53
C LEU A 59 19.65 -10.25 7.79
N TRP A 60 18.67 -11.08 7.44
CA TRP A 60 17.45 -10.62 6.76
C TRP A 60 16.60 -9.73 7.68
N HIS A 61 16.51 -10.08 8.96
CA HIS A 61 15.87 -9.24 9.96
C HIS A 61 16.56 -7.86 10.06
N GLY A 62 17.90 -7.82 10.11
CA GLY A 62 18.67 -6.58 10.13
C GLY A 62 18.50 -5.73 8.86
N ILE A 63 18.51 -6.37 7.67
CA ILE A 63 18.27 -5.70 6.39
C ILE A 63 16.86 -5.10 6.33
N LEU A 64 15.83 -5.86 6.74
CA LEU A 64 14.45 -5.37 6.77
C LEU A 64 14.31 -4.17 7.72
N GLY A 65 14.87 -4.26 8.93
CA GLY A 65 14.85 -3.15 9.89
C GLY A 65 15.53 -1.89 9.34
N PHE A 66 16.68 -2.03 8.69
CA PHE A 66 17.39 -0.91 8.06
C PHE A 66 16.57 -0.28 6.93
N VAL A 67 16.05 -1.09 6.00
CA VAL A 67 15.26 -0.60 4.85
C VAL A 67 14.00 0.12 5.33
N VAL A 68 13.27 -0.45 6.29
CA VAL A 68 12.06 0.17 6.85
C VAL A 68 12.38 1.48 7.56
N THR A 69 13.52 1.57 8.27
CA THR A 69 13.96 2.81 8.90
C THR A 69 14.22 3.90 7.86
N VAL A 70 14.91 3.57 6.76
CA VAL A 70 15.16 4.51 5.66
C VAL A 70 13.83 4.96 5.02
N LEU A 71 12.94 4.02 4.73
CA LEU A 71 11.61 4.32 4.18
C LEU A 71 10.78 5.17 5.13
N ALA A 72 10.85 4.94 6.44
CA ALA A 72 10.18 5.74 7.45
C ALA A 72 10.66 7.18 7.44
N ILE A 73 11.97 7.41 7.44
CA ILE A 73 12.53 8.77 7.36
C ILE A 73 12.07 9.46 6.08
N LEU A 74 12.16 8.78 4.93
CA LEU A 74 11.72 9.34 3.65
C LEU A 74 10.23 9.64 3.61
N SER A 75 9.38 8.73 4.12
CA SER A 75 7.93 8.93 4.14
C SER A 75 7.53 10.06 5.09
N LEU A 76 8.08 10.08 6.31
CA LEU A 76 7.75 11.11 7.30
C LEU A 76 8.18 12.51 6.83
N THR A 77 9.39 12.62 6.30
CA THR A 77 9.88 13.90 5.75
C THR A 77 9.14 14.30 4.48
N GLY A 78 9.01 13.38 3.52
CA GLY A 78 8.35 13.61 2.23
C GLY A 78 6.88 14.01 2.39
N ASN A 79 6.10 13.17 3.06
CA ASN A 79 4.68 13.45 3.28
C ASN A 79 4.46 14.63 4.25
N GLY A 80 5.34 14.80 5.25
CA GLY A 80 5.32 15.97 6.12
C GLY A 80 5.53 17.28 5.35
N MET A 81 6.47 17.32 4.39
CA MET A 81 6.67 18.47 3.51
C MET A 81 5.45 18.74 2.62
N VAL A 82 4.83 17.70 2.06
CA VAL A 82 3.61 17.85 1.25
C VAL A 82 2.50 18.48 2.08
N VAL A 83 2.21 17.94 3.28
CA VAL A 83 1.22 18.52 4.18
C VAL A 83 1.56 19.98 4.51
N PHE A 84 2.82 20.27 4.85
CA PHE A 84 3.27 21.61 5.18
C PHE A 84 3.07 22.62 4.03
N ILE A 85 3.47 22.28 2.79
CA ILE A 85 3.39 23.17 1.62
C ILE A 85 1.95 23.49 1.27
N PHE A 86 1.09 22.46 1.19
CA PHE A 86 -0.31 22.62 0.81
C PHE A 86 -1.14 23.31 1.89
N CYS A 87 -0.81 23.10 3.17
CA CYS A 87 -1.45 23.83 4.26
C CYS A 87 -0.97 25.29 4.35
N SER A 88 0.31 25.58 4.12
CA SER A 88 0.86 26.94 4.26
C SER A 88 0.51 27.86 3.09
N THR A 89 0.35 27.30 1.89
CA THR A 89 0.15 28.09 0.66
C THR A 89 -1.33 28.27 0.34
N LYS A 90 -1.87 29.49 0.52
CA LYS A 90 -3.31 29.78 0.30
C LYS A 90 -3.79 29.43 -1.11
N SER A 91 -2.99 29.66 -2.14
CA SER A 91 -3.36 29.37 -3.55
C SER A 91 -3.52 27.89 -3.85
N LEU A 92 -2.94 27.00 -3.02
CA LEU A 92 -3.04 25.55 -3.19
C LEU A 92 -4.22 24.93 -2.43
N ARG A 93 -5.00 25.70 -1.65
CA ARG A 93 -6.13 25.19 -0.87
C ARG A 93 -7.38 25.02 -1.72
N THR A 94 -7.33 24.10 -2.68
CA THR A 94 -8.45 23.76 -3.57
C THR A 94 -9.09 22.42 -3.19
N PRO A 95 -10.37 22.16 -3.53
CA PRO A 95 -11.04 20.90 -3.25
C PRO A 95 -10.28 19.66 -3.72
N SER A 96 -9.72 19.69 -4.94
CA SER A 96 -8.90 18.59 -5.49
C SER A 96 -7.63 18.33 -4.67
N ASN A 97 -7.00 19.40 -4.16
CA ASN A 97 -5.78 19.29 -3.38
C ASN A 97 -6.04 18.78 -1.94
N MET A 98 -7.28 18.83 -1.45
CA MET A 98 -7.64 18.22 -0.17
C MET A 98 -7.45 16.70 -0.17
N PHE A 99 -7.71 16.04 -1.30
CA PHE A 99 -7.43 14.61 -1.44
C PHE A 99 -5.93 14.32 -1.42
N VAL A 100 -5.11 15.16 -2.05
CA VAL A 100 -3.64 15.01 -2.03
C VAL A 100 -3.11 15.17 -0.61
N VAL A 101 -3.61 16.15 0.15
CA VAL A 101 -3.27 16.32 1.56
C VAL A 101 -3.72 15.12 2.40
N ASN A 102 -4.92 14.58 2.18
CA ASN A 102 -5.39 13.38 2.88
C ASN A 102 -4.51 12.16 2.59
N LEU A 103 -4.08 11.98 1.33
CA LEU A 103 -3.17 10.91 0.94
C LEU A 103 -1.83 11.03 1.69
N ALA A 104 -1.25 12.23 1.71
CA ALA A 104 -0.02 12.50 2.45
C ALA A 104 -0.18 12.26 3.96
N ILE A 105 -1.32 12.65 4.55
CA ILE A 105 -1.62 12.36 5.97
C ILE A 105 -1.69 10.84 6.21
N SER A 106 -2.38 10.09 5.35
CA SER A 106 -2.51 8.63 5.47
C SER A 106 -1.15 7.95 5.40
N ASP A 107 -0.32 8.30 4.43
CA ASP A 107 1.01 7.70 4.23
C ASP A 107 2.01 8.11 5.33
N PHE A 108 1.90 9.34 5.85
CA PHE A 108 2.64 9.80 7.02
C PHE A 108 2.28 8.98 8.26
N LEU A 109 0.98 8.87 8.56
CA LEU A 109 0.49 8.15 9.73
C LEU A 109 0.80 6.66 9.66
N MET A 110 0.75 6.06 8.47
CA MET A 110 1.12 4.66 8.26
C MET A 110 2.53 4.38 8.76
N LEU A 111 3.53 5.13 8.28
CA LEU A 111 4.92 4.88 8.69
C LEU A 111 5.22 5.43 10.09
N PHE A 112 4.54 6.48 10.54
CA PHE A 112 4.65 6.97 11.91
C PHE A 112 4.22 5.91 12.94
N CYS A 113 3.08 5.27 12.72
CA CYS A 113 2.53 4.29 13.66
C CYS A 113 3.18 2.91 13.54
N MET A 114 3.48 2.46 12.31
CA MET A 114 3.90 1.08 12.08
C MET A 114 5.41 0.89 12.10
N ALA A 115 6.18 1.84 11.54
CA ALA A 115 7.61 1.63 11.36
C ALA A 115 8.36 1.40 12.69
N PRO A 116 8.10 2.14 13.80
CA PRO A 116 8.79 1.89 15.06
C PRO A 116 8.59 0.46 15.57
N ALA A 117 7.34 -0.03 15.52
CA ALA A 117 7.00 -1.38 15.95
C ALA A 117 7.70 -2.44 15.08
N MET A 118 7.64 -2.28 13.75
CA MET A 118 8.29 -3.20 12.81
C MET A 118 9.81 -3.23 13.01
N VAL A 119 10.46 -2.08 13.16
CA VAL A 119 11.91 -1.97 13.33
C VAL A 119 12.35 -2.66 14.62
N ILE A 120 11.65 -2.44 15.74
CA ILE A 120 11.94 -3.10 17.02
C ILE A 120 11.82 -4.63 16.88
N ASN A 121 10.76 -5.11 16.24
CA ASN A 121 10.53 -6.55 16.07
C ASN A 121 11.46 -7.20 15.05
N CYS A 122 11.93 -6.44 14.06
CA CYS A 122 13.01 -6.89 13.19
C CYS A 122 14.27 -7.15 14.02
N TYR A 123 14.72 -6.22 14.87
CA TYR A 123 15.91 -6.43 15.68
C TYR A 123 15.74 -7.50 16.77
N ASN A 124 14.55 -7.65 17.32
CA ASN A 124 14.23 -8.72 18.28
C ASN A 124 14.00 -10.09 17.61
N GLN A 125 13.95 -10.16 16.28
CA GLN A 125 13.70 -11.37 15.47
C GLN A 125 12.34 -12.07 15.75
N THR A 126 11.48 -11.45 16.55
CA THR A 126 10.18 -11.99 16.97
C THR A 126 9.24 -10.88 17.45
N TRP A 127 7.93 -11.15 17.46
CA TRP A 127 6.92 -10.13 17.75
C TRP A 127 6.88 -9.77 19.23
N SER A 128 7.31 -8.53 19.49
CA SER A 128 7.50 -7.68 20.68
C SER A 128 6.39 -7.60 21.72
N PHE A 129 5.23 -7.24 21.21
CA PHE A 129 4.31 -6.35 21.91
C PHE A 129 3.01 -7.05 22.33
N GLY A 130 3.02 -8.38 22.26
CA GLY A 130 1.89 -9.23 22.59
C GLY A 130 0.72 -9.19 21.57
N PRO A 131 -0.35 -9.96 21.85
CA PRO A 131 -1.47 -10.16 20.93
C PRO A 131 -2.28 -8.89 20.63
N LEU A 132 -2.56 -8.08 21.66
CA LEU A 132 -3.39 -6.87 21.50
C LEU A 132 -2.73 -5.87 20.55
N PHE A 133 -1.43 -5.62 20.73
CA PHE A 133 -0.71 -4.69 19.88
C PHE A 133 -0.53 -5.22 18.45
N CYS A 134 -0.48 -6.55 18.26
CA CYS A 134 -0.49 -7.19 16.95
C CYS A 134 -1.79 -6.89 16.19
N GLN A 135 -2.94 -6.97 16.87
CA GLN A 135 -4.23 -6.62 16.27
C GLN A 135 -4.32 -5.13 15.91
N ILE A 136 -3.88 -4.25 16.83
CA ILE A 136 -3.83 -2.81 16.59
C ILE A 136 -2.93 -2.51 15.39
N TYR A 137 -1.74 -3.11 15.32
CA TYR A 137 -0.81 -2.94 14.20
C TYR A 137 -1.42 -3.36 12.86
N GLY A 138 -2.03 -4.55 12.79
CA GLY A 138 -2.67 -5.05 11.58
C GLY A 138 -3.88 -4.20 11.15
N MET A 139 -4.66 -3.72 12.12
CA MET A 139 -5.79 -2.83 11.88
C MET A 139 -5.34 -1.49 11.30
N PHE A 140 -4.40 -0.80 11.95
CA PHE A 140 -3.91 0.49 11.46
C PHE A 140 -3.24 0.39 10.09
N GLY A 141 -2.46 -0.67 9.84
CA GLY A 141 -1.86 -0.89 8.53
C GLY A 141 -2.90 -1.08 7.42
N SER A 142 -3.92 -1.88 7.71
CA SER A 142 -5.04 -2.06 6.78
C SER A 142 -5.83 -0.76 6.59
N LEU A 143 -6.01 0.03 7.65
CA LEU A 143 -6.79 1.27 7.65
C LEU A 143 -6.14 2.32 6.76
N PHE A 144 -4.86 2.63 7.00
CA PHE A 144 -4.15 3.62 6.20
C PHE A 144 -3.96 3.15 4.76
N GLY A 145 -3.74 1.85 4.52
CA GLY A 145 -3.69 1.30 3.17
C GLY A 145 -5.00 1.48 2.41
N SER A 146 -6.13 1.20 3.07
CA SER A 146 -7.48 1.39 2.51
C SER A 146 -7.80 2.87 2.26
N VAL A 147 -7.48 3.76 3.21
CA VAL A 147 -7.65 5.21 3.04
C VAL A 147 -6.83 5.73 1.86
N SER A 148 -5.56 5.30 1.71
CA SER A 148 -4.69 5.75 0.63
C SER A 148 -5.21 5.32 -0.75
N ILE A 149 -5.60 4.05 -0.95
CA ILE A 149 -6.09 3.57 -2.25
C ILE A 149 -7.42 4.22 -2.66
N TRP A 150 -8.33 4.40 -1.70
CA TRP A 150 -9.60 5.07 -1.97
C TRP A 150 -9.44 6.57 -2.21
N THR A 151 -8.50 7.21 -1.52
CA THR A 151 -8.13 8.60 -1.81
C THR A 151 -7.56 8.73 -3.23
N MET A 152 -6.68 7.82 -3.66
CA MET A 152 -6.18 7.78 -5.04
C MET A 152 -7.31 7.58 -6.06
N THR A 153 -8.30 6.76 -5.73
CA THR A 153 -9.48 6.54 -6.57
C THR A 153 -10.30 7.82 -6.75
N PHE A 154 -10.56 8.56 -5.67
CA PHE A 154 -11.24 9.86 -5.75
C PHE A 154 -10.43 10.91 -6.50
N ILE A 155 -9.09 10.91 -6.38
CA ILE A 155 -8.23 11.77 -7.19
C ILE A 155 -8.41 11.44 -8.68
N ALA A 156 -8.41 10.15 -9.06
CA ALA A 156 -8.60 9.74 -10.44
C ALA A 156 -9.97 10.17 -10.99
N LEU A 157 -11.03 10.03 -10.18
CA LEU A 157 -12.39 10.46 -10.55
C LEU A 157 -12.52 11.99 -10.69
N ASP A 158 -11.89 12.76 -9.80
CA ASP A 158 -11.84 14.22 -9.90
C ASP A 158 -11.15 14.66 -11.21
N ARG A 159 -10.00 14.04 -11.53
CA ARG A 159 -9.27 14.31 -12.78
C ARG A 159 -10.07 13.91 -14.00
N TYR A 160 -10.76 12.77 -13.96
CA TYR A 160 -11.67 12.35 -15.02
C TYR A 160 -12.77 13.39 -15.24
N ASN A 161 -13.45 13.82 -14.17
CA ASN A 161 -14.53 14.79 -14.27
C ASN A 161 -14.05 16.12 -14.88
N VAL A 162 -12.93 16.66 -14.41
CA VAL A 162 -12.40 17.94 -14.90
C VAL A 162 -11.91 17.85 -16.35
N ILE A 163 -11.19 16.78 -16.72
CA ILE A 163 -10.53 16.68 -18.04
C ILE A 163 -11.51 16.19 -19.12
N VAL A 164 -12.34 15.20 -18.82
CA VAL A 164 -13.21 14.55 -19.81
C VAL A 164 -14.51 15.32 -19.99
N ASN A 165 -15.13 15.78 -18.90
CA ASN A 165 -16.41 16.52 -18.99
C ASN A 165 -16.22 18.02 -19.25
N GLY A 166 -15.03 18.57 -19.00
CA GLY A 166 -14.66 19.95 -19.32
C GLY A 166 -15.67 20.97 -18.78
N LEU A 167 -16.25 21.78 -19.66
CA LEU A 167 -17.23 22.83 -19.30
C LEU A 167 -18.54 22.29 -18.73
N ASN A 168 -18.88 21.03 -19.01
CA ASN A 168 -20.06 20.37 -18.46
C ASN A 168 -19.77 19.70 -17.10
N ALA A 169 -18.53 19.75 -16.62
CA ALA A 169 -18.16 19.18 -15.34
C ALA A 169 -18.80 20.00 -14.21
N LYS A 170 -19.56 19.32 -13.33
CA LYS A 170 -19.98 19.94 -12.08
C LYS A 170 -18.72 20.19 -11.24
N PRO A 171 -18.39 21.44 -10.87
CA PRO A 171 -17.18 21.72 -10.11
C PRO A 171 -17.26 21.07 -8.73
N LEU A 172 -16.16 20.43 -8.32
CA LEU A 172 -16.06 19.84 -6.99
C LEU A 172 -16.07 20.97 -5.95
N THR A 173 -17.01 20.91 -5.00
CA THR A 173 -17.07 21.87 -3.89
C THR A 173 -16.27 21.35 -2.70
N ILE A 174 -15.79 22.26 -1.82
CA ILE A 174 -15.11 21.88 -0.56
C ILE A 174 -15.99 20.96 0.29
N LYS A 175 -17.30 21.25 0.38
CA LYS A 175 -18.25 20.42 1.14
C LYS A 175 -18.35 19.01 0.59
N SER A 176 -18.42 18.88 -0.74
CA SER A 176 -18.44 17.57 -1.41
C SER A 176 -17.12 16.82 -1.20
N ALA A 177 -15.98 17.49 -1.30
CA ALA A 177 -14.66 16.87 -1.06
C ALA A 177 -14.53 16.37 0.39
N LEU A 178 -14.93 17.17 1.37
CA LEU A 178 -14.96 16.77 2.78
C LEU A 178 -15.90 15.59 3.03
N PHE A 179 -17.06 15.58 2.39
CA PHE A 179 -17.99 14.45 2.48
C PHE A 179 -17.40 13.17 1.88
N CYS A 180 -16.75 13.24 0.72
CA CYS A 180 -16.02 12.10 0.14
C CYS A 180 -14.91 11.61 1.08
N LEU A 181 -14.11 12.50 1.66
CA LEU A 181 -13.08 12.13 2.63
C LEU A 181 -13.68 11.45 3.87
N PHE A 182 -14.77 11.99 4.42
CA PHE A 182 -15.48 11.38 5.52
C PHE A 182 -15.94 9.96 5.18
N LEU A 183 -16.53 9.75 3.99
CA LEU A 183 -16.92 8.43 3.52
C LEU A 183 -15.72 7.49 3.42
N VAL A 184 -14.58 7.95 2.89
CA VAL A 184 -13.36 7.16 2.79
C VAL A 184 -12.89 6.67 4.15
N TRP A 185 -12.84 7.56 5.15
CA TRP A 185 -12.45 7.16 6.50
C TRP A 185 -13.48 6.23 7.13
N ALA A 186 -14.77 6.54 7.03
CA ALA A 186 -15.85 5.75 7.61
C ALA A 186 -15.88 4.32 7.06
N MET A 187 -15.78 4.16 5.73
CA MET A 187 -15.80 2.84 5.09
C MET A 187 -14.51 2.06 5.38
N SER A 188 -13.34 2.72 5.40
CA SER A 188 -12.09 2.07 5.74
C SER A 188 -12.09 1.56 7.18
N VAL A 189 -12.53 2.39 8.14
CA VAL A 189 -12.70 1.96 9.54
C VAL A 189 -13.69 0.81 9.64
N GLY A 190 -14.83 0.90 8.95
CA GLY A 190 -15.86 -0.15 8.95
C GLY A 190 -15.32 -1.52 8.51
N TRP A 191 -14.47 -1.56 7.48
CA TRP A 191 -13.83 -2.80 7.05
C TRP A 191 -12.75 -3.27 8.01
N THR A 192 -11.86 -2.40 8.45
CA THR A 192 -10.69 -2.80 9.24
C THR A 192 -10.98 -3.10 10.69
N ILE A 193 -12.13 -2.65 11.21
CA ILE A 193 -12.58 -3.02 12.55
C ILE A 193 -13.26 -4.39 12.56
N ALA A 194 -13.73 -4.91 11.41
CA ALA A 194 -14.44 -6.17 11.33
C ALA A 194 -13.63 -7.39 11.84
N PRO A 195 -12.31 -7.52 11.54
CA PRO A 195 -11.48 -8.58 12.11
C PRO A 195 -11.25 -8.46 13.63
N VAL A 196 -11.45 -7.28 14.22
CA VAL A 196 -11.39 -7.09 15.68
C VAL A 196 -12.68 -7.62 16.34
N PHE A 197 -13.81 -7.56 15.63
CA PHE A 197 -15.10 -8.07 16.10
C PHE A 197 -15.42 -9.51 15.63
N GLY A 198 -14.42 -10.22 15.10
CA GLY A 198 -14.52 -11.65 14.79
C GLY A 198 -14.83 -11.99 13.32
N TRP A 199 -15.00 -11.01 12.42
CA TRP A 199 -15.04 -11.29 10.99
C TRP A 199 -13.61 -11.30 10.42
N ASN A 200 -12.96 -12.48 10.50
CA ASN A 200 -11.51 -12.68 10.39
C ASN A 200 -10.77 -12.25 11.69
N ARG A 201 -9.44 -12.28 11.71
CA ARG A 201 -8.55 -11.91 12.82
C ARG A 201 -7.23 -11.35 12.29
N TYR A 202 -6.54 -10.58 13.12
CA TYR A 202 -5.19 -10.12 12.86
C TYR A 202 -4.16 -11.04 13.54
N VAL A 203 -3.20 -11.54 12.77
CA VAL A 203 -2.20 -12.53 13.20
C VAL A 203 -0.79 -12.13 12.76
N PRO A 204 0.27 -12.64 13.42
CA PRO A 204 1.64 -12.43 12.96
C PRO A 204 1.87 -13.01 11.56
N GLU A 205 2.64 -12.28 10.75
CA GLU A 205 3.11 -12.76 9.46
C GLU A 205 4.30 -13.71 9.62
N GLY A 206 4.63 -14.47 8.57
CA GLY A 206 5.71 -15.47 8.60
C GLY A 206 7.12 -14.93 8.90
N ASN A 207 7.33 -13.61 8.88
CA ASN A 207 8.60 -13.00 9.30
C ASN A 207 8.66 -12.70 10.81
N MET A 208 7.59 -12.95 11.56
CA MET A 208 7.40 -12.65 12.98
C MET A 208 7.72 -11.22 13.40
N ALA A 209 7.80 -10.28 12.44
CA ALA A 209 8.15 -8.88 12.69
C ALA A 209 6.97 -7.93 12.49
N VAL A 210 5.91 -8.40 11.83
CA VAL A 210 4.70 -7.63 11.51
C VAL A 210 3.45 -8.48 11.72
N CYS A 211 2.31 -7.82 11.83
CA CYS A 211 1.00 -8.47 11.89
C CYS A 211 0.11 -8.02 10.75
N GLY A 212 -0.72 -8.94 10.25
CA GLY A 212 -1.61 -8.76 9.10
C GLY A 212 -2.90 -9.55 9.27
N THR A 213 -3.77 -9.49 8.25
CA THR A 213 -5.03 -10.26 8.22
C THR A 213 -4.76 -11.74 8.03
N ASP A 214 -5.48 -12.62 8.73
CA ASP A 214 -5.34 -14.07 8.56
C ASP A 214 -5.88 -14.54 7.20
N TYR A 215 -4.95 -14.92 6.31
CA TYR A 215 -5.22 -15.50 4.99
C TYR A 215 -4.99 -17.01 4.90
N LEU A 216 -4.64 -17.66 6.01
CA LEU A 216 -4.36 -19.09 6.06
C LEU A 216 -5.56 -19.88 6.58
N SER A 217 -6.36 -19.30 7.49
CA SER A 217 -7.58 -19.92 7.99
C SER A 217 -8.50 -20.35 6.85
N LYS A 218 -8.98 -21.60 6.94
CA LYS A 218 -9.87 -22.21 5.94
C LYS A 218 -11.35 -21.97 6.22
N ASP A 219 -11.65 -21.27 7.31
CA ASP A 219 -13.02 -21.01 7.74
C ASP A 219 -13.72 -20.09 6.74
N TRP A 220 -15.00 -20.36 6.47
CA TRP A 220 -15.81 -19.55 5.56
C TRP A 220 -15.90 -18.09 6.00
N LEU A 221 -15.92 -17.84 7.31
CA LEU A 221 -15.96 -16.48 7.87
C LEU A 221 -14.68 -15.69 7.52
N SER A 222 -13.50 -16.26 7.75
CA SER A 222 -12.21 -15.62 7.42
C SER A 222 -12.01 -15.46 5.91
N ARG A 223 -12.35 -16.48 5.12
CA ARG A 223 -12.22 -16.44 3.65
C ARG A 223 -13.15 -15.42 3.01
N SER A 224 -14.41 -15.36 3.46
CA SER A 224 -15.38 -14.39 2.94
C SER A 224 -14.92 -12.96 3.16
N TYR A 225 -14.36 -12.64 4.35
CA TYR A 225 -13.77 -11.34 4.63
C TYR A 225 -12.67 -10.99 3.62
N ILE A 226 -11.71 -11.90 3.40
CA ILE A 226 -10.58 -11.62 2.51
C ILE A 226 -11.02 -11.39 1.09
N VAL A 227 -11.95 -12.21 0.58
CA VAL A 227 -12.45 -12.07 -0.80
C VAL A 227 -13.18 -10.73 -0.95
N LEU A 228 -14.10 -10.41 -0.04
CA LEU A 228 -14.88 -9.17 -0.11
C LEU A 228 -14.01 -7.94 0.10
N TYR A 229 -13.11 -7.99 1.08
CA TYR A 229 -12.15 -6.92 1.35
C TYR A 229 -11.23 -6.71 0.15
N SER A 230 -10.69 -7.77 -0.46
CA SER A 230 -9.85 -7.68 -1.67
C SER A 230 -10.61 -7.09 -2.86
N ILE A 231 -11.89 -7.42 -3.03
CA ILE A 231 -12.73 -6.77 -4.06
C ILE A 231 -12.83 -5.26 -3.78
N PHE A 232 -13.05 -4.90 -2.52
CA PHE A 232 -13.25 -3.51 -2.10
C PHE A 232 -11.97 -2.65 -2.13
N VAL A 233 -10.84 -3.14 -1.62
CA VAL A 233 -9.59 -2.34 -1.53
C VAL A 233 -8.65 -2.52 -2.71
N TYR A 234 -8.86 -3.53 -3.56
CA TYR A 234 -7.99 -3.78 -4.70
C TYR A 234 -8.74 -3.74 -6.03
N LEU A 235 -9.67 -4.67 -6.28
CA LEU A 235 -10.27 -4.80 -7.61
C LEU A 235 -11.13 -3.59 -8.00
N MET A 236 -12.01 -3.13 -7.12
CA MET A 236 -12.89 -1.99 -7.39
C MET A 236 -12.09 -0.70 -7.64
N PRO A 237 -11.16 -0.28 -6.76
CA PRO A 237 -10.25 0.83 -7.04
C PRO A 237 -9.48 0.69 -8.35
N LEU A 238 -8.93 -0.50 -8.62
CA LEU A 238 -8.17 -0.76 -9.83
C LEU A 238 -9.01 -0.53 -11.09
N PHE A 239 -10.23 -1.08 -11.15
CA PHE A 239 -11.13 -0.89 -12.29
C PHE A 239 -11.54 0.57 -12.46
N ILE A 240 -11.84 1.28 -11.38
CA ILE A 240 -12.21 2.71 -11.43
C ILE A 240 -11.04 3.56 -11.94
N ILE A 241 -9.82 3.30 -11.46
CA ILE A 241 -8.61 4.01 -11.88
C ILE A 241 -8.33 3.72 -13.36
N ILE A 242 -8.34 2.46 -13.79
CA ILE A 242 -8.12 2.09 -15.21
C ILE A 242 -9.14 2.77 -16.11
N TYR A 243 -10.42 2.70 -15.74
CA TYR A 243 -11.50 3.36 -16.48
C TYR A 243 -11.24 4.87 -16.58
N SER A 244 -10.97 5.53 -15.45
CA SER A 244 -10.75 6.97 -15.39
C SER A 244 -9.58 7.39 -16.29
N TYR A 245 -8.43 6.73 -16.16
CA TYR A 245 -7.23 7.07 -16.92
C TYR A 245 -7.34 6.74 -18.42
N TRP A 246 -8.05 5.67 -18.79
CA TRP A 246 -8.30 5.35 -20.19
C TRP A 246 -8.98 6.52 -20.93
N TYR A 247 -10.05 7.06 -20.34
CA TYR A 247 -10.78 8.19 -20.93
C TYR A 247 -10.03 9.51 -20.82
N ILE A 248 -9.27 9.74 -19.75
CA ILE A 248 -8.38 10.92 -19.64
C ILE A 248 -7.38 10.92 -20.81
N VAL A 249 -6.68 9.80 -21.05
CA VAL A 249 -5.71 9.70 -22.15
C VAL A 249 -6.39 9.93 -23.51
N LYS A 250 -7.58 9.35 -23.72
CA LYS A 250 -8.36 9.57 -24.95
C LYS A 250 -8.74 11.05 -25.14
N ALA A 251 -9.19 11.72 -24.08
CA ALA A 251 -9.55 13.13 -24.11
C ALA A 251 -8.34 14.01 -24.43
N VAL A 252 -7.19 13.75 -23.78
CA VAL A 252 -5.93 14.48 -24.02
C VAL A 252 -5.47 14.31 -25.48
N ALA A 253 -5.49 13.08 -26.02
CA ALA A 253 -5.10 12.84 -27.40
C ALA A 253 -6.01 13.55 -28.42
N THR A 254 -7.31 13.61 -28.13
CA THR A 254 -8.28 14.34 -28.95
C THR A 254 -8.05 15.85 -28.89
N HIS A 255 -7.78 16.39 -27.70
CA HIS A 255 -7.49 17.79 -27.51
C HIS A 255 -6.19 18.21 -28.23
N GLU A 256 -5.13 17.42 -28.11
CA GLU A 256 -3.87 17.65 -28.82
C GLU A 256 -4.06 17.67 -30.34
N LYS A 257 -4.84 16.73 -30.88
CA LYS A 257 -5.18 16.72 -32.32
C LYS A 257 -5.92 17.99 -32.74
N SER A 258 -6.91 18.43 -31.96
CA SER A 258 -7.67 19.65 -32.25
C SER A 258 -6.80 20.92 -32.23
N MET A 259 -5.88 21.02 -31.26
CA MET A 259 -4.91 22.12 -31.17
C MET A 259 -3.95 22.14 -32.37
N ARG A 260 -3.46 20.98 -32.80
CA ARG A 260 -2.62 20.87 -34.02
C ARG A 260 -3.38 21.30 -35.27
N GLU A 261 -4.66 20.96 -35.38
CA GLU A 261 -5.51 21.39 -36.51
C GLU A 261 -5.80 22.90 -36.49
N GLN A 262 -6.05 23.48 -35.32
CA GLN A 262 -6.23 24.92 -35.15
C GLN A 262 -4.97 25.71 -35.52
N ALA A 263 -3.79 25.26 -35.07
CA ALA A 263 -2.51 25.87 -35.43
C ALA A 263 -2.27 25.86 -36.95
N LYS A 264 -2.61 24.76 -37.64
CA LYS A 264 -2.53 24.69 -39.11
C LYS A 264 -3.46 25.70 -39.78
N LYS A 265 -4.69 25.86 -39.30
CA LYS A 265 -5.65 26.83 -39.85
C LYS A 265 -5.17 28.28 -39.64
N MET A 266 -4.60 28.59 -38.48
CA MET A 266 -4.06 29.92 -38.17
C MET A 266 -2.86 30.30 -39.05
N ASN A 267 -1.92 29.37 -39.28
CA ASN A 267 -0.78 29.59 -40.18
C ASN A 267 -1.21 29.84 -41.65
N VAL A 268 -2.28 29.18 -42.11
CA VAL A 268 -2.80 29.39 -43.47
C VAL A 268 -3.54 30.73 -43.57
N ALA A 269 -4.23 31.17 -42.51
CA ALA A 269 -4.89 32.47 -42.49
C ALA A 269 -3.90 33.63 -42.56
N SER A 270 -2.78 33.56 -41.82
CA SER A 270 -1.73 34.61 -41.83
C SER A 270 -1.01 34.74 -43.17
N LEU A 271 -0.95 33.67 -43.99
CA LEU A 271 -0.38 33.70 -45.33
C LEU A 271 -1.32 34.33 -46.37
N ARG A 272 -2.64 34.34 -46.12
CA ARG A 272 -3.62 34.96 -47.03
C ARG A 272 -3.84 36.45 -46.75
N SER A 273 -3.36 36.95 -45.61
CA SER A 273 -3.52 38.35 -45.18
C SER A 273 -2.30 39.24 -45.44
N SER A 274 -1.24 38.70 -46.05
CA SER A 274 -0.01 39.42 -46.45
C SER A 274 0.07 39.50 -47.97
#